data_AF-A0A538AEB4-F1
#
_entry.id   AF-A0A538AEB4-F1
#
_cell.length_a   1.000
_cell.length_b   1.000
_cell.length_c   1.000
_cell.angle_alpha   90.00
_cell.angle_beta   90.00
_cell.angle_gamma   90.00
#
_symmetry.space_group_name_H-M   'P 1'
#
loop_
_entity.id
_entity.type
_entity.pdbx_description
1 polymer ?
#
loop_
_entity_poly.entity_id
_entity_poly.type
_entity_poly.pdbx_seq_one_letter_code
_entity_poly.pdbx_strand_id
1 'polypeptide(L)'
;MSVLAQPLSDPSQTLDHFADVWLTEQARSIPGYHLVSSDPAVLADRTARRVVYTGQQGTTDLQWEAALTVDRGRAFVLVFVAAPDQFPTLHATAEGVIGSFAID
;
A
#
# COMPACT_ATOMS: atom_id res chain seq x y z
N MET A 1 -1.98 1.22 -11.18
CA MET A 1 -1.04 0.69 -10.17
C MET A 1 0.14 1.63 -10.09
N SER A 2 0.71 1.80 -8.89
CA SER A 2 1.87 2.64 -8.63
C SER A 2 2.91 1.86 -7.81
N VAL A 3 4.18 2.16 -8.02
CA VAL A 3 5.30 1.69 -7.21
C VAL A 3 6.07 2.90 -6.71
N LEU A 4 6.25 3.00 -5.40
CA LEU A 4 7.02 4.05 -4.75
C LEU A 4 8.21 3.40 -4.04
N ALA A 5 9.40 3.93 -4.28
CA ALA A 5 10.62 3.56 -3.58
C ALA A 5 11.30 4.83 -3.13
N GLN A 6 11.48 5.01 -1.82
CA GLN A 6 12.07 6.23 -1.27
C GLN A 6 12.98 5.93 -0.09
N PRO A 7 14.08 6.70 0.08
CA PRO A 7 14.86 6.65 1.31
C PRO A 7 13.98 7.10 2.49
N LEU A 8 14.16 6.45 3.62
CA LEU A 8 13.58 6.90 4.88
C LEU A 8 14.36 8.11 5.39
N SER A 9 13.66 9.09 5.97
CA SER A 9 14.29 10.23 6.62
C SER A 9 15.10 9.82 7.85
N ASP A 10 14.65 8.76 8.53
CA ASP A 10 15.38 8.05 9.58
C ASP A 10 15.64 6.61 9.11
N PRO A 11 16.89 6.21 8.82
CA PRO A 11 17.21 4.85 8.37
C PRO A 11 16.88 3.74 9.38
N SER A 12 16.65 4.09 10.65
CA SER A 12 16.26 3.14 11.72
C SER A 12 14.76 2.94 11.85
N GLN A 13 13.95 3.69 11.09
CA GLN A 13 12.49 3.58 11.12
C GLN A 13 12.04 2.16 10.75
N THR A 14 11.17 1.59 11.59
CA THR A 14 10.61 0.26 11.41
C THR A 14 9.45 0.27 10.40
N LEU A 15 9.11 -0.91 9.88
CA LEU A 15 7.91 -1.10 9.06
C LEU A 15 6.64 -0.63 9.77
N ASP A 16 6.47 -0.95 11.06
CA ASP A 16 5.27 -0.58 11.81
C ASP A 16 5.13 0.95 11.89
N HIS A 17 6.20 1.64 12.29
CA HIS A 17 6.18 3.10 12.37
C HIS A 17 5.97 3.74 10.99
N PHE A 18 6.60 3.20 9.95
CA PHE A 18 6.35 3.66 8.58
C PHE A 18 4.89 3.47 8.15
N ALA A 19 4.30 2.29 8.40
CA ALA A 19 2.93 2.00 8.04
C ALA A 19 1.94 2.93 8.78
N ASP A 20 2.14 3.16 10.08
CA ASP A 20 1.27 4.04 10.87
C ASP A 20 1.29 5.49 10.37
N VAL A 21 2.48 6.01 10.05
CA VAL A 21 2.63 7.33 9.43
C VAL A 21 1.95 7.35 8.07
N TRP A 22 2.21 6.35 7.22
CA TRP A 22 1.64 6.29 5.88
C TRP A 22 0.11 6.25 5.89
N LEU A 23 -0.49 5.43 6.76
CA LEU A 23 -1.94 5.32 6.96
C LEU A 23 -2.53 6.63 7.49
N THR A 24 -1.83 7.31 8.40
CA THR A 24 -2.25 8.62 8.92
C THR A 24 -2.31 9.66 7.79
N GLU A 25 -1.32 9.66 6.90
CA GLU A 25 -1.30 10.57 5.75
C GLU A 25 -2.36 10.23 4.70
N GLN A 26 -2.64 8.94 4.45
CA GLN A 26 -3.78 8.54 3.60
C GLN A 26 -5.11 9.03 4.19
N ALA A 27 -5.32 8.82 5.48
CA ALA A 27 -6.54 9.25 6.17
C ALA A 27 -6.75 10.77 6.14
N ARG A 28 -5.67 11.55 6.14
CA ARG A 28 -5.72 13.02 6.03
C ARG A 28 -5.99 13.51 4.61
N SER A 29 -5.47 12.81 3.60
CA SER A 29 -5.46 13.27 2.22
C SER A 29 -6.64 12.77 1.38
N ILE A 30 -7.28 11.67 1.79
CA ILE A 30 -8.35 11.02 1.04
C ILE A 30 -9.71 11.33 1.69
N PRO A 31 -10.59 12.10 1.04
CA PRO A 31 -11.95 12.30 1.51
C PRO A 31 -12.69 10.97 1.66
N GLY A 32 -13.48 10.84 2.72
CA GLY A 32 -14.24 9.61 3.00
C GLY A 32 -13.37 8.38 3.29
N TYR A 33 -12.09 8.58 3.66
CA TYR A 33 -11.18 7.49 3.96
C TYR A 33 -11.78 6.53 4.99
N HIS A 34 -11.70 5.24 4.68
CA HIS A 34 -12.05 4.17 5.59
C HIS A 34 -11.05 3.02 5.46
N LEU A 35 -10.36 2.72 6.54
CA LEU A 35 -9.48 1.56 6.62
C LEU A 35 -10.34 0.29 6.70
N VAL A 36 -10.15 -0.62 5.75
CA VAL A 36 -10.84 -1.92 5.70
C VAL A 36 -10.01 -2.98 6.43
N SER A 37 -8.72 -3.08 6.12
CA SER A 37 -7.81 -4.01 6.78
C SER A 37 -6.36 -3.54 6.75
N SER A 38 -5.55 -4.08 7.67
CA SER A 38 -4.13 -3.80 7.82
C SER A 38 -3.45 -5.01 8.44
N ASP A 39 -2.99 -5.91 7.58
CA ASP A 39 -2.61 -7.27 7.95
C ASP A 39 -1.11 -7.54 7.70
N PRO A 40 -0.46 -8.41 8.48
CA PRO A 40 0.88 -8.89 8.16
C PRO A 40 0.95 -9.56 6.79
N ALA A 41 2.02 -9.32 6.05
CA ALA A 41 2.24 -9.87 4.72
C ALA A 41 3.73 -10.13 4.44
N VAL A 42 4.02 -10.65 3.25
CA VAL A 42 5.38 -10.79 2.71
C VAL A 42 5.40 -10.15 1.33
N LEU A 43 6.44 -9.35 1.05
CA LEU A 43 6.69 -8.74 -0.25
C LEU A 43 8.18 -8.86 -0.56
N ALA A 44 8.53 -9.39 -1.73
CA ALA A 44 9.93 -9.60 -2.14
C ALA A 44 10.80 -10.29 -1.05
N ASP A 45 10.28 -11.37 -0.43
CA ASP A 45 10.92 -12.10 0.67
C ASP A 45 11.28 -11.23 1.90
N ARG A 46 10.53 -10.15 2.12
CA ARG A 46 10.65 -9.29 3.30
C ARG A 46 9.33 -9.22 4.04
N THR A 47 9.41 -9.00 5.35
CA THR A 47 8.23 -8.66 6.16
C THR A 47 7.57 -7.42 5.55
N ALA A 48 6.26 -7.51 5.36
CA ALA A 48 5.47 -6.46 4.77
C ALA A 48 4.17 -6.28 5.56
N ARG A 49 3.46 -5.20 5.24
CA ARG A 49 2.10 -4.96 5.68
C ARG A 49 1.22 -4.75 4.45
N ARG A 50 0.13 -5.49 4.38
CA ARG A 50 -0.89 -5.37 3.34
C ARG A 50 -2.07 -4.62 3.91
N VAL A 51 -2.46 -3.54 3.25
CA VAL A 51 -3.50 -2.63 3.70
C VAL A 51 -4.56 -2.53 2.62
N VAL A 52 -5.82 -2.62 3.01
CA VAL A 52 -6.96 -2.31 2.15
C VAL A 52 -7.73 -1.13 2.75
N TYR A 53 -8.06 -0.14 1.93
CA TYR A 53 -8.84 1.01 2.36
C TYR A 53 -9.68 1.56 1.21
N THR A 54 -10.73 2.31 1.55
CA THR A 54 -11.61 2.98 0.60
C THR A 54 -11.60 4.48 0.84
N GLY A 55 -12.21 5.21 -0.08
CA GLY A 55 -12.29 6.66 -0.04
C GLY A 55 -12.66 7.23 -1.42
N GLN A 56 -12.55 8.54 -1.55
CA GLN A 56 -13.03 9.27 -2.73
C GLN A 56 -11.90 10.02 -3.42
N GLN A 57 -11.91 10.00 -4.75
CA GLN A 57 -11.10 10.88 -5.57
C GLN A 57 -12.01 11.63 -6.55
N GLY A 58 -12.19 12.93 -6.30
CA GLY A 58 -13.23 13.70 -6.98
C GLY A 58 -14.62 13.21 -6.60
N THR A 59 -15.41 12.74 -7.57
CA THR A 59 -16.75 12.18 -7.36
C THR A 59 -16.78 10.65 -7.41
N THR A 60 -15.62 10.00 -7.45
CA THR A 60 -15.53 8.55 -7.64
C THR A 60 -15.11 7.88 -6.34
N ASP A 61 -15.89 6.91 -5.90
CA ASP A 61 -15.51 5.99 -4.82
C ASP A 61 -14.49 4.99 -5.36
N LEU A 62 -13.43 4.77 -4.59
CA LEU A 62 -12.32 3.92 -4.96
C LEU A 62 -11.95 3.00 -3.80
N GLN A 63 -11.38 1.86 -4.15
CA GLN A 63 -10.76 0.92 -3.23
C GLN A 63 -9.29 0.80 -3.60
N TRP A 64 -8.44 0.91 -2.58
CA TRP A 64 -7.01 0.77 -2.67
C TRP A 64 -6.55 -0.45 -1.91
N GLU A 65 -5.49 -1.03 -2.43
CA GLU A 65 -4.70 -2.03 -1.74
C GLU A 65 -3.23 -1.67 -1.87
N ALA A 66 -2.55 -1.64 -0.72
CA ALA A 66 -1.16 -1.28 -0.63
C ALA A 66 -0.36 -2.41 0.04
N ALA A 67 0.77 -2.79 -0.56
CA ALA A 67 1.80 -3.61 0.07
C ALA A 67 2.97 -2.71 0.45
N LEU A 68 3.27 -2.63 1.75
CA LEU A 68 4.28 -1.77 2.35
C LEU A 68 5.43 -2.64 2.88
N THR A 69 6.67 -2.31 2.54
CA THR A 69 7.85 -2.93 3.19
C THR A 69 8.96 -1.90 3.40
N VAL A 70 9.85 -2.20 4.34
CA VAL A 70 11.06 -1.43 4.62
C VAL A 70 12.26 -2.36 4.53
N ASP A 71 13.26 -2.00 3.72
CA ASP A 71 14.50 -2.75 3.55
C ASP A 71 15.68 -1.80 3.44
N ARG A 72 16.72 -2.02 4.27
CA ARG A 72 17.99 -1.26 4.27
C ARG A 72 17.80 0.27 4.24
N GLY A 73 16.92 0.81 5.08
CA GLY A 73 16.67 2.26 5.17
C GLY A 73 15.85 2.86 4.02
N ARG A 74 15.20 2.02 3.20
CA ARG A 74 14.29 2.44 2.12
C ARG A 74 12.89 1.89 2.39
N ALA A 75 11.87 2.69 2.12
CA ALA A 75 10.49 2.25 2.07
C ALA A 75 10.07 1.93 0.63
N PHE A 76 9.30 0.86 0.48
CA PHE A 76 8.69 0.44 -0.76
C PHE A 76 7.19 0.31 -0.57
N VAL A 77 6.43 0.90 -1.48
CA VAL A 77 4.96 0.85 -1.48
C VAL A 77 4.46 0.49 -2.87
N LEU A 78 3.73 -0.61 -2.97
CA LEU A 78 3.02 -0.99 -4.19
C LEU A 78 1.54 -0.74 -3.96
N VAL A 79 0.90 0.04 -4.83
CA VAL A 79 -0.50 0.42 -4.68
C VAL A 79 -1.29 0.00 -5.91
N PHE A 80 -2.28 -0.87 -5.69
CA PHE A 80 -3.36 -1.15 -6.61
C PHE A 80 -4.58 -0.31 -6.23
N VAL A 81 -5.28 0.23 -7.22
CA VAL A 81 -6.50 1.02 -7.04
C VAL A 81 -7.46 0.73 -8.17
N ALA A 82 -8.74 0.59 -7.82
CA ALA A 82 -9.83 0.44 -8.78
C ALA A 82 -11.15 0.94 -8.16
N ALA A 83 -12.17 1.12 -9.01
CA ALA A 83 -13.53 1.26 -8.52
C ALA A 83 -13.96 -0.03 -7.81
N PRO A 84 -14.78 0.03 -6.73
CA PRO A 84 -15.13 -1.15 -5.93
C PRO A 84 -15.78 -2.29 -6.72
N ASP A 85 -16.55 -1.98 -7.76
CA ASP A 85 -17.20 -2.96 -8.65
C ASP A 85 -16.21 -3.66 -9.60
N GLN A 86 -15.10 -2.99 -9.93
CA GLN A 86 -14.04 -3.51 -10.79
C GLN A 86 -12.91 -4.18 -10.01
N PHE A 87 -12.78 -3.85 -8.73
CA PHE A 87 -11.70 -4.31 -7.87
C PHE A 87 -11.53 -5.84 -7.89
N PRO A 88 -12.58 -6.67 -7.67
CA PRO A 88 -12.42 -8.13 -7.63
C PRO A 88 -11.92 -8.72 -8.95
N THR A 89 -12.36 -8.16 -10.08
CA THR A 89 -12.01 -8.64 -11.42
C THR A 89 -10.55 -8.31 -11.77
N LEU A 90 -10.08 -7.13 -11.36
CA LEU A 90 -8.72 -6.66 -11.66
C LEU A 90 -7.69 -7.11 -10.63
N HIS A 91 -8.14 -7.50 -9.43
CA HIS A 91 -7.27 -7.88 -8.32
C HIS A 91 -6.34 -9.05 -8.66
N ALA A 92 -6.81 -10.09 -9.37
CA ALA A 92 -5.95 -11.21 -9.74
C ALA A 92 -4.75 -10.78 -10.61
N THR A 93 -4.95 -9.84 -11.53
CA THR A 93 -3.88 -9.26 -12.33
C THR A 93 -2.96 -8.40 -11.47
N ALA A 94 -3.51 -7.61 -10.55
CA ALA A 94 -2.73 -6.80 -9.62
C ALA A 94 -1.83 -7.68 -8.73
N GLU A 95 -2.36 -8.78 -8.19
CA GLU A 95 -1.61 -9.76 -7.41
C GLU A 95 -0.44 -10.36 -8.18
N GLY A 96 -0.65 -10.68 -9.46
CA GLY A 96 0.43 -11.17 -10.32
C GLY A 96 1.59 -10.16 -10.43
N VAL A 97 1.27 -8.87 -10.49
CA VAL A 97 2.32 -7.84 -10.55
C VAL A 97 2.96 -7.58 -9.19
N ILE A 98 2.17 -7.52 -8.11
CA ILE A 98 2.70 -7.38 -6.75
C ILE A 98 3.64 -8.54 -6.42
N GLY A 99 3.25 -9.78 -6.76
CA GLY A 99 4.06 -10.97 -6.56
C GLY A 99 5.33 -11.04 -7.43
N SER A 100 5.38 -10.27 -8.53
CA SER A 100 6.58 -10.19 -9.39
C SER A 100 7.62 -9.19 -8.89
N PHE A 101 7.29 -8.40 -7.86
CA PHE A 101 8.18 -7.38 -7.34
C PHE A 101 9.38 -7.98 -6.62
N ALA A 102 10.56 -7.44 -6.91
CA ALA A 102 11.83 -7.82 -6.31
C ALA A 102 12.61 -6.58 -5.86
N ILE A 103 13.40 -6.75 -4.80
CA ILE A 103 14.29 -5.72 -4.25
C ILE A 103 15.72 -6.23 -4.36
N ASP A 104 16.56 -5.48 -5.08
CA ASP A 104 18.01 -5.67 -5.16
C ASP A 104 18.75 -4.73 -4.16
#